data_AF-A0A8J7Z1F7-F1
#
_entry.id   AF-A0A8J7Z1F7-F1
#
_cell.length_a   1.000
_cell.length_b   1.000
_cell.length_c   1.000
_cell.angle_alpha   90.00
_cell.angle_beta   90.00
_cell.angle_gamma   90.00
#
_symmetry.space_group_name_H-M   'P 1'
#
loop_
_entity.id
_entity.type
_entity.pdbx_description
1 polymer ?
#
loop_
_entity_poly.entity_id
_entity_poly.type
_entity_poly.pdbx_seq_one_letter_code
_entity_poly.pdbx_strand_id
1 'polypeptide(L)'
;MMLNEANTCWKYVLPKLKDWEESSQHSHLFTEQYAIDAGRILTTGGRTRRRRKKFADYLLCYTRDFPLAVVEAKRQHKSPQDGLEQAKTYAELLGLKFAYSTNGAGIVEFDYTTGLITRMDSFPSPQELWARWRQSEGLSDEIAENLLTPFDLTGGKIPRYYQRIAINRAVQAILVGQYSRSAISPAHDHKRSLRVASRRRGRRD
;
A
#
# COMPACT_ATOMS: atom_id res chain seq x y z
N MET A 1 -30.00 -19.75 0.08
CA MET A 1 -29.39 -18.43 -0.19
C MET A 1 -28.06 -18.65 -0.89
N MET A 2 -27.82 -18.04 -2.06
CA MET A 2 -26.50 -18.06 -2.70
C MET A 2 -25.51 -17.22 -1.89
N LEU A 3 -24.36 -17.80 -1.54
CA LEU A 3 -23.23 -17.11 -0.92
C LEU A 3 -22.52 -16.25 -1.97
N ASN A 4 -22.77 -14.94 -1.96
CA ASN A 4 -21.96 -13.98 -2.72
C ASN A 4 -20.70 -13.60 -1.91
N GLU A 5 -19.77 -12.86 -2.52
CA GLU A 5 -18.49 -12.47 -1.89
C GLU A 5 -18.74 -11.62 -0.64
N ALA A 6 -19.65 -10.65 -0.70
CA ALA A 6 -20.04 -9.82 0.44
C ALA A 6 -20.55 -10.62 1.66
N ASN A 7 -21.36 -11.67 1.43
CA ASN A 7 -21.82 -12.56 2.50
C ASN A 7 -20.67 -13.39 3.09
N THR A 8 -19.68 -13.75 2.27
CA THR A 8 -18.49 -14.48 2.74
C THR A 8 -17.63 -13.58 3.62
N CYS A 9 -17.42 -12.33 3.18
CA CYS A 9 -16.74 -11.27 3.92
C CYS A 9 -17.36 -11.06 5.30
N TRP A 10 -18.66 -10.74 5.33
CA TRP A 10 -19.36 -10.42 6.56
C TRP A 10 -19.43 -11.60 7.54
N LYS A 11 -19.72 -12.80 7.03
CA LYS A 11 -19.97 -13.98 7.89
C LYS A 11 -18.70 -14.67 8.37
N TYR A 12 -17.61 -14.63 7.59
CA TYR A 12 -16.42 -15.45 7.87
C TYR A 12 -15.11 -14.68 7.88
N VAL A 13 -14.97 -13.57 7.15
CA VAL A 13 -13.71 -12.80 7.12
C VAL A 13 -13.67 -11.79 8.25
N LEU A 14 -14.72 -10.97 8.42
CA LEU A 14 -14.80 -9.98 9.50
C LEU A 14 -14.58 -10.59 10.90
N PRO A 15 -15.20 -11.75 11.26
CA PRO A 15 -14.95 -12.36 12.56
C PRO A 15 -13.51 -12.82 12.78
N LYS A 16 -12.72 -13.00 11.72
CA LYS A 16 -11.28 -13.34 11.78
C LYS A 16 -10.38 -12.10 11.83
N LEU A 17 -10.93 -10.90 11.65
CA LEU A 17 -10.23 -9.62 11.73
C LEU A 17 -10.51 -8.88 13.05
N LYS A 18 -11.02 -9.56 14.09
CA LYS A 18 -11.34 -8.96 15.40
C LYS A 18 -10.16 -8.23 16.04
N ASP A 19 -8.97 -8.80 15.96
CA ASP A 19 -7.75 -8.16 16.48
C ASP A 19 -7.40 -6.85 15.74
N TRP A 20 -7.96 -6.66 14.54
CA TRP A 20 -7.87 -5.42 13.76
C TRP A 20 -9.04 -4.46 14.01
N GLU A 21 -10.11 -4.91 14.67
CA GLU A 21 -11.24 -4.07 15.07
C GLU A 21 -10.95 -3.39 16.42
N GLU A 22 -10.46 -4.17 17.39
CA GLU A 22 -10.25 -3.78 18.78
C GLU A 22 -8.77 -3.86 19.16
N SER A 23 -7.93 -2.95 18.62
CA SER A 23 -6.57 -2.81 19.13
C SER A 23 -6.54 -1.82 20.30
N SER A 24 -5.75 -2.11 21.34
CA SER A 24 -5.65 -1.35 22.59
C SER A 24 -5.18 0.11 22.42
N GLN A 25 -4.73 0.51 21.23
CA GLN A 25 -4.23 1.85 20.94
C GLN A 25 -5.05 2.61 19.88
N HIS A 26 -5.79 1.91 19.02
CA HIS A 26 -6.55 2.51 17.92
C HIS A 26 -7.79 1.67 17.60
N SER A 27 -8.94 2.34 17.44
CA SER A 27 -10.17 1.71 16.93
C SER A 27 -10.12 1.57 15.40
N HIS A 28 -10.53 0.41 14.88
CA HIS A 28 -10.68 0.12 13.45
C HIS A 28 -9.38 0.27 12.63
N LEU A 29 -8.47 -0.68 12.83
CA LEU A 29 -7.20 -0.82 12.12
C LEU A 29 -7.35 -1.44 10.71
N PHE A 30 -8.55 -1.47 10.13
CA PHE A 30 -8.74 -1.87 8.75
C PHE A 30 -9.74 -0.99 8.00
N THR A 31 -9.61 -0.95 6.68
CA THR A 31 -10.54 -0.25 5.77
C THR A 31 -11.14 -1.24 4.79
N GLU A 32 -12.46 -1.34 4.76
CA GLU A 32 -13.19 -2.13 3.76
C GLU A 32 -13.27 -1.42 2.41
N GLN A 33 -13.31 -2.19 1.32
CA GLN A 33 -13.50 -1.69 -0.04
C GLN A 33 -12.53 -0.54 -0.37
N TYR A 34 -11.25 -0.77 -0.10
CA TYR A 34 -10.20 0.24 -0.26
C TYR A 34 -9.91 0.51 -1.73
N ALA A 35 -10.09 1.76 -2.18
CA ALA A 35 -9.84 2.15 -3.56
C ALA A 35 -8.33 2.20 -3.87
N ILE A 36 -7.87 1.30 -4.73
CA ILE A 36 -6.46 1.21 -5.14
C ILE A 36 -6.15 2.19 -6.26
N ASP A 37 -7.08 2.37 -7.19
CA ASP A 37 -6.92 3.33 -8.27
C ASP A 37 -8.19 4.17 -8.50
N ALA A 38 -8.00 5.34 -9.10
CA ALA A 38 -9.10 6.17 -9.55
C ALA A 38 -9.69 5.66 -10.90
N GLY A 39 -9.28 4.50 -11.41
CA GLY A 39 -9.54 4.04 -12.77
C GLY A 39 -8.71 4.79 -13.82
N ARG A 40 -7.84 4.08 -14.56
CA ARG A 40 -7.05 4.67 -15.65
C ARG A 40 -7.94 5.11 -16.81
N ILE A 41 -7.72 6.31 -17.32
CA ILE A 41 -8.34 6.78 -18.57
C ILE A 41 -7.53 6.18 -19.73
N LEU A 42 -8.21 5.42 -20.59
CA LEU A 42 -7.64 4.90 -21.82
C LEU A 42 -8.22 5.67 -23.00
N THR A 43 -7.35 6.15 -23.87
CA THR A 43 -7.73 6.73 -25.15
C THR A 43 -7.29 5.77 -26.25
N THR A 44 -8.24 5.16 -26.95
CA THR A 44 -7.94 4.25 -28.07
C THR A 44 -8.91 4.56 -29.21
N GLY A 45 -8.37 4.83 -30.40
CA GLY A 45 -9.18 5.13 -31.60
C GLY A 45 -10.09 6.36 -31.45
N GLY A 46 -9.65 7.41 -30.73
CA GLY A 46 -10.43 8.63 -30.53
C GLY A 46 -11.57 8.53 -29.50
N ARG A 47 -11.77 7.37 -28.86
CA ARG A 47 -12.74 7.19 -27.77
C ARG A 47 -12.04 7.12 -26.42
N THR A 48 -12.52 7.91 -25.47
CA THR A 48 -12.04 7.93 -24.08
C THR A 48 -12.87 6.95 -23.25
N ARG A 49 -12.24 5.91 -22.70
CA ARG A 49 -12.89 4.96 -21.78
C ARG A 49 -12.13 4.90 -20.46
N ARG A 50 -12.83 5.09 -19.34
CA ARG A 50 -12.26 4.88 -18.01
C ARG A 50 -12.32 3.40 -17.66
N ARG A 51 -11.19 2.79 -17.30
CA ARG A 51 -11.19 1.46 -16.70
C ARG A 51 -11.95 1.49 -15.37
N ARG A 52 -12.61 0.37 -15.06
CA ARG A 52 -13.29 0.17 -13.79
C ARG A 52 -12.28 0.34 -12.65
N LYS A 53 -12.68 1.07 -11.61
CA LYS A 53 -11.87 1.27 -10.40
C LYS A 53 -11.54 -0.08 -9.78
N LYS A 54 -10.30 -0.20 -9.29
CA LYS A 54 -9.86 -1.36 -8.52
C LYS A 54 -10.06 -1.09 -7.04
N PHE A 55 -10.61 -2.07 -6.35
CA PHE A 55 -10.80 -2.07 -4.91
C PHE A 55 -10.16 -3.32 -4.32
N ALA A 56 -9.51 -3.15 -3.18
CA ALA A 56 -9.20 -4.26 -2.30
C ALA A 56 -10.36 -4.49 -1.34
N ASP A 57 -10.62 -5.73 -0.95
CA ASP A 57 -11.69 -6.02 0.02
C ASP A 57 -11.34 -5.44 1.38
N TYR A 58 -10.10 -5.62 1.85
CA TYR A 58 -9.61 -5.00 3.08
C TYR A 58 -8.18 -4.48 2.93
N LEU A 59 -7.93 -3.32 3.52
CA LEU A 59 -6.58 -2.81 3.82
C LEU A 59 -6.38 -2.88 5.34
N LEU A 60 -5.34 -3.59 5.77
CA LEU A 60 -4.96 -3.74 7.18
C LEU A 60 -3.85 -2.73 7.52
N CYS A 61 -4.05 -1.96 8.59
CA CYS A 61 -3.22 -0.83 8.98
C CYS A 61 -2.74 -0.98 10.43
N TYR A 62 -1.47 -0.74 10.72
CA TYR A 62 -0.98 -0.75 12.11
C TYR A 62 -1.41 0.49 12.89
N THR A 63 -1.38 1.63 12.21
CA THR A 63 -1.96 2.90 12.64
C THR A 63 -2.74 3.48 11.45
N ARG A 64 -3.55 4.51 11.67
CA ARG A 64 -4.31 5.19 10.61
C ARG A 64 -3.48 5.48 9.34
N ASP A 65 -2.23 5.86 9.53
CA ASP A 65 -1.35 6.35 8.47
C ASP A 65 -0.31 5.32 8.01
N PHE A 66 -0.31 4.11 8.60
CA PHE A 66 0.65 3.06 8.33
C PHE A 66 -0.02 1.74 7.89
N PRO A 67 -0.29 1.55 6.59
CA PRO A 67 -0.82 0.30 6.06
C PRO A 67 0.24 -0.81 6.05
N LEU A 68 -0.13 -2.02 6.44
CA LEU A 68 0.75 -3.19 6.48
C LEU A 68 0.42 -4.24 5.43
N ALA A 69 -0.87 -4.50 5.20
CA ALA A 69 -1.29 -5.63 4.38
C ALA A 69 -2.58 -5.38 3.63
N VAL A 70 -2.82 -6.19 2.59
CA VAL A 70 -4.06 -6.20 1.82
C VAL A 70 -4.69 -7.59 1.85
N VAL A 71 -6.02 -7.65 1.86
CA VAL A 71 -6.78 -8.90 1.84
C VAL A 71 -7.73 -8.91 0.65
N GLU A 72 -7.70 -10.00 -0.12
CA GLU A 72 -8.69 -10.32 -1.16
C GLU A 72 -9.56 -11.50 -0.74
N ALA A 73 -10.86 -11.29 -0.68
CA ALA A 73 -11.83 -12.31 -0.35
C ALA A 73 -12.42 -12.94 -1.62
N LYS A 74 -12.55 -14.26 -1.60
CA LYS A 74 -13.25 -15.04 -2.62
C LYS A 74 -14.53 -15.63 -2.02
N ARG A 75 -15.45 -16.05 -2.89
CA ARG A 75 -16.63 -16.82 -2.47
C ARG A 75 -16.21 -18.09 -1.72
N GLN A 76 -16.98 -18.48 -0.72
CA GLN A 76 -16.68 -19.65 0.14
C GLN A 76 -16.35 -20.95 -0.62
N HIS A 77 -16.98 -21.22 -1.77
CA HIS A 77 -16.73 -22.43 -2.57
C HIS A 77 -15.49 -22.36 -3.47
N LYS A 78 -14.79 -21.22 -3.52
CA LYS A 78 -13.56 -21.04 -4.28
C LYS A 78 -12.35 -21.38 -3.42
N SER A 79 -11.23 -21.65 -4.08
CA SER A 79 -9.97 -21.86 -3.39
C SER A 79 -9.46 -20.51 -2.85
N PRO A 80 -8.96 -20.44 -1.60
CA PRO A 80 -8.26 -19.26 -1.11
C PRO A 80 -7.10 -18.81 -2.01
N GLN A 81 -6.42 -19.75 -2.67
CA GLN A 81 -5.32 -19.44 -3.58
C GLN A 81 -5.77 -18.66 -4.83
N ASP A 82 -7.04 -18.74 -5.22
CA ASP A 82 -7.56 -18.12 -6.46
C ASP A 82 -7.43 -16.58 -6.44
N GLY A 83 -7.40 -15.95 -5.26
CA GLY A 83 -7.23 -14.50 -5.13
C GLY A 83 -5.80 -14.05 -4.84
N LEU A 84 -4.84 -14.96 -4.67
CA LEU A 84 -3.50 -14.62 -4.20
C LEU A 84 -2.75 -13.69 -5.17
N GLU A 85 -2.82 -13.95 -6.48
CA GLU A 85 -2.12 -13.13 -7.48
C GLU A 85 -2.69 -11.71 -7.56
N GLN A 86 -4.01 -11.58 -7.34
CA GLN A 86 -4.66 -10.28 -7.24
C GLN A 86 -4.20 -9.54 -5.98
N ALA A 87 -4.17 -10.21 -4.83
CA ALA A 87 -3.68 -9.65 -3.57
C ALA A 87 -2.22 -9.19 -3.69
N LYS A 88 -1.36 -9.99 -4.33
CA LYS A 88 0.04 -9.62 -4.62
C LYS A 88 0.13 -8.35 -5.47
N THR A 89 -0.61 -8.31 -6.58
CA THR A 89 -0.67 -7.12 -7.45
C THR A 89 -1.07 -5.87 -6.66
N TYR A 90 -2.01 -6.01 -5.74
CA TYR A 90 -2.49 -4.90 -4.91
C TYR A 90 -1.46 -4.48 -3.86
N ALA A 91 -0.78 -5.44 -3.22
CA ALA A 91 0.30 -5.17 -2.29
C ALA A 91 1.44 -4.40 -2.98
N GLU A 92 1.84 -4.79 -4.19
CA GLU A 92 2.88 -4.08 -4.96
C GLU A 92 2.49 -2.62 -5.25
N LEU A 93 1.25 -2.40 -5.72
CA LEU A 93 0.75 -1.05 -6.00
C LEU A 93 0.72 -0.16 -4.75
N LEU A 94 0.37 -0.75 -3.61
CA LEU A 94 0.26 -0.07 -2.33
C LEU A 94 1.57 -0.05 -1.53
N GLY A 95 2.64 -0.67 -2.04
CA GLY A 95 3.94 -0.75 -1.37
C GLY A 95 3.94 -1.57 -0.08
N LEU A 96 3.04 -2.56 0.03
CA LEU A 96 2.84 -3.39 1.23
C LEU A 96 3.71 -4.64 1.19
N LYS A 97 4.01 -5.20 2.37
CA LYS A 97 4.88 -6.39 2.50
C LYS A 97 4.11 -7.69 2.71
N PHE A 98 2.80 -7.62 2.94
CA PHE A 98 1.98 -8.80 3.18
C PHE A 98 0.72 -8.75 2.32
N ALA A 99 0.44 -9.86 1.64
CA ALA A 99 -0.74 -10.02 0.80
C ALA A 99 -1.50 -11.27 1.23
N TYR A 100 -2.81 -11.14 1.45
CA TYR A 100 -3.65 -12.23 1.87
C TYR A 100 -4.75 -12.52 0.86
N SER A 101 -5.07 -13.79 0.68
CA SER A 101 -6.32 -14.20 0.08
C SER A 101 -7.05 -15.24 0.92
N THR A 102 -8.37 -15.12 0.99
CA THR A 102 -9.21 -15.97 1.84
C THR A 102 -10.54 -16.26 1.19
N ASN A 103 -11.13 -17.41 1.51
CA ASN A 103 -12.53 -17.73 1.21
C ASN A 103 -13.40 -17.77 2.49
N GLY A 104 -12.90 -17.25 3.60
CA GLY A 104 -13.49 -17.34 4.93
C GLY A 104 -13.08 -18.59 5.72
N ALA A 105 -12.91 -19.75 5.07
CA ALA A 105 -12.49 -20.98 5.73
C ALA A 105 -10.97 -21.02 5.96
N GLY A 106 -10.19 -20.86 4.89
CA GLY A 106 -8.74 -20.81 4.94
C GLY A 106 -8.18 -19.46 4.48
N ILE A 107 -6.93 -19.20 4.85
CA ILE A 107 -6.19 -17.99 4.47
C ILE A 107 -4.87 -18.42 3.83
N VAL A 108 -4.46 -17.67 2.81
CA VAL A 108 -3.17 -17.80 2.14
C VAL A 108 -2.46 -16.47 2.23
N GLU A 109 -1.28 -16.47 2.82
CA GLU A 109 -0.38 -15.34 2.87
C GLU A 109 0.68 -15.48 1.78
N PHE A 110 1.02 -14.37 1.14
CA PHE A 110 2.32 -14.17 0.54
C PHE A 110 3.05 -13.07 1.31
N ASP A 111 4.21 -13.43 1.86
CA ASP A 111 5.05 -12.56 2.66
C ASP A 111 6.25 -12.12 1.80
N TYR A 112 6.31 -10.83 1.46
CA TYR A 112 7.40 -10.27 0.66
C TYR A 112 8.72 -10.16 1.43
N THR A 113 8.71 -10.28 2.76
CA THR A 113 9.91 -10.24 3.58
C THR A 113 10.68 -11.57 3.52
N THR A 114 9.97 -12.68 3.34
CA THR A 114 10.53 -14.04 3.26
C THR A 114 10.44 -14.65 1.86
N GLY A 115 9.55 -14.13 1.01
CA GLY A 115 9.22 -14.70 -0.31
C GLY A 115 8.34 -15.94 -0.26
N LEU A 116 7.79 -16.29 0.90
CA LEU A 116 7.07 -17.54 1.13
C LEU A 116 5.55 -17.39 0.94
N ILE A 117 4.93 -18.50 0.51
CA ILE A 117 3.47 -18.67 0.51
C ILE A 117 3.09 -19.60 1.66
N THR A 118 2.29 -19.11 2.60
CA THR A 118 1.88 -19.86 3.79
C THR A 118 0.37 -20.02 3.83
N ARG A 119 -0.10 -21.22 4.23
CA ARG A 119 -1.52 -21.47 4.54
C ARG A 119 -1.72 -21.35 6.05
N MET A 120 -2.81 -20.69 6.46
CA MET A 120 -3.14 -20.46 7.86
C MET A 120 -4.65 -20.41 8.08
N ASP A 121 -5.06 -20.56 9.33
CA ASP A 121 -6.47 -20.59 9.73
C ASP A 121 -6.96 -19.24 10.29
N SER A 122 -6.06 -18.40 10.78
CA SER A 122 -6.31 -17.07 11.31
C SER A 122 -5.35 -16.03 10.72
N PHE A 123 -5.77 -14.76 10.67
CA PHE A 123 -4.87 -13.67 10.32
C PHE A 123 -3.89 -13.43 11.47
N PRO A 124 -2.64 -13.00 11.19
CA PRO A 124 -1.79 -12.48 12.25
C PRO A 124 -2.39 -11.19 12.83
N SER A 125 -2.11 -10.95 14.09
CA SER A 125 -2.45 -9.71 14.79
C SER A 125 -1.68 -8.51 14.22
N PRO A 126 -2.17 -7.27 14.44
CA PRO A 126 -1.44 -6.06 14.05
C PRO A 126 0.00 -6.02 14.61
N GLN A 127 0.19 -6.45 15.86
CA GLN A 127 1.48 -6.45 16.54
C GLN A 127 2.45 -7.46 15.93
N GLU A 128 1.98 -8.66 15.57
CA GLU A 128 2.81 -9.67 14.91
C GLU A 128 3.28 -9.19 13.53
N LEU A 129 2.37 -8.64 12.71
CA LEU A 129 2.73 -8.12 11.39
C LEU A 129 3.65 -6.92 11.47
N TRP A 130 3.46 -6.04 12.45
CA TRP A 130 4.38 -4.94 12.72
C TRP A 130 5.76 -5.45 13.12
N ALA A 131 5.85 -6.44 14.02
CA ALA A 131 7.12 -7.02 14.42
C ALA A 131 7.88 -7.64 13.23
N ARG A 132 7.20 -8.43 12.39
CA ARG A 132 7.78 -8.98 11.16
C ARG A 132 8.27 -7.89 10.21
N TRP A 133 7.45 -6.86 9.99
CA TRP A 133 7.80 -5.73 9.13
C TRP A 133 9.07 -5.03 9.62
N ARG A 134 9.11 -4.65 10.91
CA ARG A 134 10.27 -3.98 11.53
C ARG A 134 11.53 -4.82 11.43
N GLN A 135 11.42 -6.12 11.71
CA GLN A 135 12.54 -7.05 11.62
C GLN A 135 13.09 -7.11 10.19
N SER A 136 12.22 -7.15 9.18
CA SER A 136 12.64 -7.18 7.77
C SER A 136 13.33 -5.90 7.31
N GLU A 137 12.98 -4.76 7.91
CA GLU A 137 13.56 -3.46 7.59
C GLU A 137 14.77 -3.11 8.49
N GLY A 138 15.12 -3.99 9.44
CA GLY A 138 16.27 -3.82 10.33
C GLY A 138 16.20 -2.60 11.24
N LEU A 139 14.99 -2.22 11.68
CA LEU A 139 14.76 -0.97 12.41
C LEU A 139 14.95 -1.14 13.91
N SER A 140 15.56 -0.15 14.56
CA SER A 140 15.54 -0.01 16.02
C SER A 140 14.15 0.41 16.50
N ASP A 141 13.86 0.21 17.79
CA ASP A 141 12.59 0.63 18.39
C ASP A 141 12.36 2.15 18.22
N GLU A 142 13.39 2.96 18.45
CA GLU A 142 13.32 4.42 18.29
C GLU A 142 12.97 4.84 16.85
N ILE A 143 13.60 4.23 15.84
CA ILE A 143 13.29 4.53 14.43
C ILE A 143 11.87 4.09 14.10
N ALA A 144 11.46 2.93 14.60
CA ALA A 144 10.14 2.39 14.36
C ALA A 144 9.04 3.28 14.96
N GLU A 145 9.22 3.79 16.17
CA GLU A 145 8.27 4.73 16.78
C GLU A 145 8.16 6.04 15.99
N ASN A 146 9.30 6.60 15.54
CA ASN A 146 9.30 7.82 14.73
C ASN A 146 8.56 7.64 13.39
N LEU A 147 8.64 6.45 12.77
CA LEU A 147 7.89 6.15 11.54
C LEU A 147 6.37 6.12 11.73
N LEU A 148 5.90 5.92 12.95
CA LEU A 148 4.48 5.89 13.29
C LEU A 148 3.91 7.28 13.61
N THR A 149 4.74 8.33 13.54
CA THR A 149 4.29 9.71 13.72
C THR A 149 3.13 10.01 12.76
N PRO A 150 1.95 10.37 13.27
CA PRO A 150 0.77 10.56 12.44
C PRO A 150 0.95 11.75 11.50
N PHE A 151 0.30 11.70 10.32
CA PHE A 151 0.31 12.84 9.42
C PHE A 151 -0.46 14.02 10.03
N ASP A 152 0.09 15.23 9.83
CA ASP A 152 -0.63 16.46 10.13
C ASP A 152 -1.77 16.65 9.10
N LEU A 153 -3.01 16.51 9.59
CA LEU A 153 -4.23 16.64 8.80
C LEU A 153 -4.96 17.95 9.06
N THR A 154 -4.38 18.91 9.79
CA THR A 154 -5.01 20.21 10.11
C THR A 154 -5.47 20.98 8.87
N GLY A 155 -4.78 20.82 7.73
CA GLY A 155 -5.17 21.40 6.44
C GLY A 155 -6.26 20.65 5.66
N GLY A 156 -6.86 19.59 6.23
CA GLY A 156 -7.97 18.81 5.66
C GLY A 156 -7.59 17.93 4.45
N LYS A 157 -6.33 17.96 4.00
CA LYS A 157 -5.85 17.16 2.87
C LYS A 157 -5.25 15.85 3.34
N ILE A 158 -5.94 14.76 3.04
CA ILE A 158 -5.45 13.40 3.30
C ILE A 158 -4.54 12.96 2.14
N PRO A 159 -3.27 12.56 2.40
CA PRO A 159 -2.37 12.10 1.34
C PRO A 159 -2.93 10.88 0.59
N ARG A 160 -2.75 10.85 -0.73
CA ARG A 160 -3.06 9.67 -1.56
C ARG A 160 -2.05 8.55 -1.28
N TYR A 161 -2.41 7.30 -1.57
CA TYR A 161 -1.56 6.14 -1.23
C TYR A 161 -0.12 6.27 -1.73
N TYR A 162 0.08 6.72 -2.98
CA TYR A 162 1.43 6.90 -3.53
C TYR A 162 2.22 8.03 -2.83
N GLN A 163 1.52 9.04 -2.30
CA GLN A 163 2.15 10.09 -1.48
C GLN A 163 2.57 9.53 -0.12
N ARG A 164 1.73 8.70 0.51
CA ARG A 164 2.08 8.01 1.77
C ARG A 164 3.29 7.11 1.60
N ILE A 165 3.32 6.31 0.53
CA ILE A 165 4.48 5.46 0.21
C ILE A 165 5.75 6.31 0.08
N ALA A 166 5.69 7.43 -0.64
CA ALA A 166 6.84 8.31 -0.82
C ALA A 166 7.29 8.95 0.50
N ILE A 167 6.35 9.40 1.34
CA ILE A 167 6.64 9.98 2.65
C ILE A 167 7.28 8.93 3.57
N ASN A 168 6.65 7.76 3.72
CA ASN A 168 7.14 6.71 4.63
C ASN A 168 8.55 6.24 4.22
N ARG A 169 8.81 6.07 2.91
CA ARG A 169 10.16 5.73 2.40
C ARG A 169 11.17 6.83 2.64
N ALA A 170 10.79 8.11 2.47
CA ALA A 170 11.69 9.23 2.72
C ALA A 170 12.04 9.34 4.20
N VAL A 171 11.05 9.25 5.08
CA VAL A 171 11.25 9.26 6.54
C VAL A 171 12.12 8.07 6.96
N GLN A 172 11.84 6.87 6.46
CA GLN A 172 12.65 5.69 6.74
C GLN A 172 14.11 5.88 6.29
N ALA A 173 14.35 6.39 5.08
CA ALA A 173 15.70 6.64 4.58
C ALA A 173 16.46 7.71 5.40
N ILE A 174 15.75 8.73 5.91
CA ILE A 174 16.33 9.73 6.82
C ILE A 174 16.73 9.07 8.14
N LEU A 175 15.82 8.30 8.75
CA LEU A 175 16.03 7.69 10.06
C LEU A 175 17.11 6.61 10.05
N VAL A 176 17.23 5.85 8.95
CA VAL A 176 18.28 4.82 8.78
C VAL A 176 19.63 5.45 8.34
N GLY A 177 19.70 6.77 8.18
CA GLY A 177 20.93 7.47 7.81
C GLY A 177 21.35 7.30 6.34
N GLN A 178 20.45 6.85 5.48
CA GLN A 178 20.69 6.60 4.04
C GLN A 178 20.29 7.78 3.13
N TYR A 179 19.94 8.93 3.70
CA TYR A 179 19.46 10.07 2.92
C TYR A 179 20.60 10.82 2.21
N SER A 180 20.98 10.35 1.02
CA SER A 180 21.70 11.18 0.04
C SER A 180 20.70 11.97 -0.79
N ARG A 181 20.93 13.28 -0.96
CA ARG A 181 20.03 14.26 -1.65
C ARG A 181 19.68 13.93 -3.11
N SER A 182 20.13 12.81 -3.67
CA SER A 182 19.99 12.43 -5.08
C SER A 182 18.78 11.56 -5.43
N ALA A 183 17.99 11.08 -4.45
CA ALA A 183 16.96 10.05 -4.70
C ALA A 183 15.55 10.56 -5.03
N ILE A 184 15.29 11.88 -4.96
CA ILE A 184 14.02 12.45 -5.41
C ILE A 184 14.24 13.04 -6.81
N SER A 185 14.09 12.20 -7.83
CA SER A 185 13.88 12.69 -9.18
C SER A 185 12.37 12.71 -9.43
N PRO A 186 11.69 13.87 -9.35
CA PRO A 186 10.33 13.96 -9.86
C PRO A 186 10.42 13.75 -11.37
N ALA A 187 9.90 12.62 -11.84
CA ALA A 187 9.69 12.41 -13.26
C ALA A 187 8.63 13.42 -13.71
N HIS A 188 9.06 14.59 -14.18
CA HIS A 188 8.49 15.46 -15.22
C HIS A 188 9.20 16.82 -15.19
N ASP A 189 10.31 16.94 -15.93
CA ASP A 189 10.62 18.22 -16.58
C ASP A 189 11.35 17.96 -17.90
N HIS A 190 10.58 17.98 -18.98
CA HIS A 190 11.11 17.95 -20.33
C HIS A 190 11.02 19.38 -20.89
N LYS A 191 12.21 19.94 -21.15
CA LYS A 191 12.50 21.14 -21.96
C LYS A 191 12.38 22.49 -21.25
N ARG A 192 13.53 23.01 -20.81
CA ARG A 192 14.25 24.12 -21.48
C ARG A 192 15.43 24.57 -20.63
N SER A 193 16.66 24.25 -21.04
CA SER A 193 17.86 24.97 -20.61
C SER A 193 19.02 24.67 -21.54
N LEU A 194 18.95 25.16 -22.80
CA LEU A 194 20.13 25.35 -23.65
C LEU A 194 19.86 26.50 -24.60
N ARG A 195 20.37 27.69 -24.26
CA ARG A 195 20.99 28.68 -25.16
C ARG A 195 21.18 30.01 -24.42
N VAL A 196 22.28 30.12 -23.69
CA VAL A 196 23.00 31.40 -23.57
C VAL A 196 24.49 31.05 -23.49
N ALA A 197 25.22 31.32 -24.58
CA ALA A 197 26.63 31.68 -24.63
C ALA A 197 27.24 31.28 -25.99
N SER A 198 27.22 32.19 -26.95
CA SER A 198 28.43 32.61 -27.67
C SER A 198 28.03 33.57 -28.79
N ARG A 199 28.34 34.86 -28.57
CA ARG A 199 28.80 35.82 -29.60
C ARG A 199 28.96 37.19 -28.94
N ARG A 200 30.13 37.38 -28.33
CA ARG A 200 30.79 38.69 -28.26
C ARG A 200 32.21 38.50 -28.78
N ARG A 201 32.46 39.02 -29.98
CA ARG A 201 33.70 39.47 -30.64
C ARG A 201 33.36 39.52 -32.13
N GLY A 202 33.45 40.62 -32.88
CA GLY A 202 34.04 41.92 -32.61
C GLY A 202 33.33 43.04 -33.41
N ARG A 203 33.80 44.25 -33.14
CA ARG A 203 33.39 45.57 -33.63
C ARG A 203 34.55 46.09 -34.48
N ARG A 204 34.28 47.01 -35.43
CA ARG A 204 35.20 47.79 -36.30
C ARG A 204 35.55 47.05 -37.60
N ASP A 205 35.41 47.62 -38.80
CA ASP A 205 35.12 48.98 -39.28
C ASP A 205 34.07 48.94 -40.42
#